data_AF-A0A955FVC6-F1
#
_entry.id   AF-A0A955FVC6-F1
#
_cell.length_a   1.000
_cell.length_b   1.000
_cell.length_c   1.000
_cell.angle_alpha   90.00
_cell.angle_beta   90.00
_cell.angle_gamma   90.00
#
_symmetry.space_group_name_H-M   'P 1'
#
loop_
_entity.id
_entity.type
_entity.pdbx_description
1 polymer ?
#
loop_
_entity_poly.entity_id
_entity_poly.type
_entity_poly.pdbx_seq_one_letter_code
_entity_poly.pdbx_strand_id
1 'polypeptide(L)' 'PENSDELSDLTWFDITAIPYETMWEDDTYWLPQVLAGDKVTGNFEFDGDYRMTSHDVTINGADQPTLDIPARVEEILSEE' A
#
# COMPACT_ATOMS: atom_id res chain seq x y z
N PRO A 1 -15.63 3.25 -9.38
CA PRO A 1 -14.54 4.24 -9.53
C PRO A 1 -14.77 4.98 -10.84
N GLU A 2 -14.55 6.30 -10.88
CA GLU A 2 -14.72 7.11 -12.10
C GLU A 2 -13.36 7.59 -12.59
N ASN A 3 -13.16 7.55 -13.91
CA ASN A 3 -11.92 7.98 -14.55
C ASN A 3 -11.78 9.52 -14.52
N SER A 4 -10.55 10.02 -14.65
CA SER A 4 -10.23 11.44 -14.75
C SER A 4 -9.33 11.72 -15.95
N ASP A 5 -9.07 13.01 -16.23
CA ASP A 5 -8.14 13.44 -17.28
C ASP A 5 -6.69 12.98 -17.02
N GLU A 6 -6.36 12.68 -15.76
CA GLU A 6 -5.04 12.17 -15.35
C GLU A 6 -5.01 10.63 -15.29
N LEU A 7 -6.15 9.98 -15.06
CA LEU A 7 -6.25 8.52 -14.88
C LEU A 7 -7.40 7.97 -15.71
N SER A 8 -7.06 7.34 -16.84
CA SER A 8 -8.03 6.86 -17.82
C SER A 8 -8.61 5.48 -17.49
N ASP A 9 -7.92 4.65 -16.69
CA ASP A 9 -8.29 3.25 -16.48
C ASP A 9 -8.09 2.80 -15.02
N LEU A 10 -9.16 2.89 -14.22
CA LEU A 10 -9.18 2.40 -12.85
C LEU A 10 -9.62 0.93 -12.81
N THR A 11 -8.74 0.05 -12.33
CA THR A 11 -8.99 -1.39 -12.21
C THR A 11 -8.70 -1.88 -10.79
N TRP A 12 -9.54 -2.78 -10.29
CA TRP A 12 -9.31 -3.50 -9.05
C TRP A 12 -8.46 -4.74 -9.32
N PHE A 13 -7.44 -4.96 -8.48
CA PHE A 13 -6.58 -6.13 -8.53
C PHE A 13 -6.68 -6.88 -7.20
N ASP A 14 -6.62 -8.21 -7.26
CA ASP A 14 -6.35 -9.01 -6.07
C ASP A 14 -4.98 -8.66 -5.52
N ILE A 15 -4.83 -8.65 -4.19
CA ILE A 15 -3.56 -8.36 -3.51
C ILE A 15 -2.44 -9.28 -4.00
N THR A 16 -2.77 -10.52 -4.37
CA THR A 16 -1.81 -11.52 -4.88
C THR A 16 -1.53 -11.41 -6.38
N ALA A 17 -2.19 -10.50 -7.09
CA ALA A 17 -2.15 -10.36 -8.54
C ALA A 17 -1.83 -8.92 -9.00
N ILE A 18 -1.17 -8.14 -8.15
CA ILE A 18 -0.73 -6.78 -8.48
C ILE A 18 0.31 -6.84 -9.61
N PRO A 19 0.13 -6.08 -10.70
CA PRO A 19 0.97 -6.19 -11.90
C PRO A 19 2.26 -5.35 -11.78
N TYR A 20 3.11 -5.67 -10.80
CA TYR A 20 4.32 -4.91 -10.48
C TYR A 20 5.26 -4.67 -11.67
N GLU A 21 5.32 -5.58 -12.64
CA GLU A 21 6.15 -5.45 -13.85
C GLU A 21 5.76 -4.26 -14.73
N THR A 22 4.54 -3.74 -14.56
CA THR A 22 4.00 -2.58 -15.29
C THR A 22 3.90 -1.33 -14.41
N MET A 23 4.36 -1.43 -13.16
CA MET A 23 4.35 -0.36 -12.18
C MET A 23 5.73 0.28 -12.07
N TRP A 24 5.85 1.29 -11.22
CA TRP A 24 7.16 1.88 -10.93
C TRP A 24 8.03 0.87 -10.19
N GLU A 25 9.34 0.92 -10.45
CA GLU A 25 10.28 -0.07 -9.93
C GLU A 25 10.29 -0.10 -8.39
N ASP A 26 10.12 1.05 -7.74
CA ASP A 26 10.08 1.18 -6.28
C ASP A 26 8.85 0.53 -5.64
N ASP A 27 7.73 0.44 -6.35
CA ASP A 27 6.48 -0.16 -5.86
C ASP A 27 6.69 -1.61 -5.41
N THR A 28 7.61 -2.34 -6.07
CA THR A 28 7.95 -3.72 -5.69
C THR A 28 8.56 -3.84 -4.28
N TYR A 29 9.14 -2.77 -3.76
CA TYR A 29 9.84 -2.78 -2.47
C TYR A 29 8.93 -2.40 -1.31
N TRP A 30 8.13 -1.34 -1.46
CA TRP A 30 7.35 -0.80 -0.35
C TRP A 30 5.90 -1.33 -0.31
N LEU A 31 5.26 -1.49 -1.46
CA LEU A 31 3.82 -1.80 -1.51
C LEU A 31 3.47 -3.17 -0.91
N PRO A 32 4.20 -4.28 -1.17
CA PRO A 32 3.91 -5.57 -0.54
C PRO A 32 3.95 -5.50 0.99
N GLN A 33 4.88 -4.73 1.55
CA GLN A 33 5.05 -4.60 3.00
C GLN A 33 3.90 -3.82 3.63
N VAL A 34 3.48 -2.73 2.97
CA VAL A 34 2.31 -1.95 3.40
C VAL A 34 1.04 -2.81 3.35
N LEU A 35 0.87 -3.63 2.31
CA LEU A 35 -0.27 -4.55 2.20
C LEU A 35 -0.22 -5.68 3.24
N ALA A 36 0.97 -6.05 3.72
CA ALA A 36 1.16 -6.97 4.84
C ALA A 36 0.89 -6.32 6.21
N GLY A 37 0.70 -4.99 6.25
CA GLY A 37 0.39 -4.22 7.46
C GLY A 37 1.60 -3.61 8.16
N ASP A 38 2.78 -3.63 7.53
CA ASP A 38 4.00 -3.04 8.09
C ASP A 38 4.12 -1.54 7.78
N LYS A 39 5.00 -0.85 8.54
CA LYS A 39 5.39 0.52 8.24
C LYS A 39 6.70 0.51 7.46
N VAL A 40 6.77 1.28 6.38
CA VAL A 40 7.96 1.33 5.53
C VAL A 40 8.57 2.73 5.57
N THR A 41 9.89 2.80 5.62
CA THR A 41 10.66 4.00 5.32
C THR A 41 11.56 3.67 4.13
N GLY A 42 11.33 4.33 2.99
CA GLY A 42 12.06 4.08 1.75
C GLY A 42 12.71 5.35 1.22
N ASN A 43 13.93 5.23 0.70
CA ASN A 43 14.60 6.22 -0.12
C ASN A 43 14.94 5.56 -1.46
N PHE A 44 14.54 6.19 -2.57
CA PHE A 44 14.70 5.67 -3.92
C PHE A 44 15.30 6.77 -4.79
N GLU A 45 16.40 6.46 -5.48
CA GLU A 45 17.06 7.36 -6.42
C GLU A 45 16.77 6.90 -7.85
N PHE A 46 16.44 7.85 -8.72
CA PHE A 46 16.17 7.62 -10.13
C PHE A 46 17.10 8.47 -11.00
N ASP A 47 17.48 7.92 -12.16
CA ASP A 47 18.17 8.69 -13.19
C ASP A 47 17.21 9.55 -14.03
N GLY A 48 17.77 10.29 -15.00
CA GLY A 48 16.99 11.13 -15.90
C GLY A 48 16.07 10.37 -16.86
N ASP A 49 16.23 9.05 -16.97
CA ASP A 49 15.40 8.15 -17.76
C ASP A 49 14.39 7.37 -16.88
N TYR A 50 14.21 7.78 -15.62
CA TYR A 50 13.32 7.14 -14.63
C TYR A 50 13.67 5.68 -14.31
N ARG A 51 14.94 5.30 -14.43
CA ARG A 51 15.42 4.00 -13.94
C ARG A 51 15.91 4.15 -12.52
N MET A 52 15.53 3.23 -11.64
CA MET A 52 16.00 3.29 -10.26
C MET A 52 17.48 2.92 -10.22
N THR A 53 18.29 3.78 -9.61
CA THR A 53 19.74 3.59 -9.50
C THR A 53 20.17 3.09 -8.12
N SER A 54 19.38 3.39 -7.09
CA SER A 54 19.62 2.97 -5.71
C SER A 54 18.32 2.96 -4.91
N HIS A 55 18.28 2.11 -3.89
CA HIS A 55 17.21 2.12 -2.89
C HIS A 55 17.76 1.76 -1.52
N ASP A 56 17.17 2.35 -0.48
CA ASP A 56 17.32 1.97 0.91
C ASP A 56 15.93 1.86 1.52
N VAL A 57 15.58 0.67 2.03
CA VAL A 57 14.23 0.40 2.54
C VAL A 57 14.34 -0.25 3.91
N THR A 58 13.76 0.42 4.90
CA THR A 58 13.63 -0.08 6.27
C THR A 58 12.17 -0.43 6.53
N ILE A 59 11.95 -1.68 6.92
CA ILE A 59 10.64 -2.16 7.38
C ILE A 59 10.61 -2.00 8.89
N ASN A 60 9.85 -1.02 9.35
CA ASN A 60 9.51 -0.88 10.76
C ASN A 60 8.31 -1.79 10.97
N GLY A 61 8.53 -2.95 11.60
CA GLY A 61 7.43 -3.81 12.02
C GLY A 61 6.36 -2.95 12.69
N ALA A 62 5.10 -3.14 12.32
CA ALA A 62 4.04 -2.35 12.91
C ALA A 62 4.10 -2.50 14.44
N ASP A 63 4.30 -1.39 15.15
CA ASP A 63 3.50 -1.15 16.34
C ASP A 63 2.07 -1.28 15.87
N GLN A 64 1.55 -2.51 15.85
CA GLN A 64 0.13 -2.76 15.76
C GLN A 64 -0.42 -1.94 16.93
N PRO A 65 -1.26 -0.90 16.69
CA PRO A 65 -2.26 -0.66 17.70
C PRO A 65 -2.96 -2.01 17.76
N THR A 66 -2.82 -2.74 18.86
CA THR A 66 -3.80 -3.78 19.18
C THR A 66 -5.11 -3.13 18.86
N LEU A 67 -5.87 -3.72 17.95
CA LEU A 67 -7.22 -3.29 17.69
C LEU A 67 -7.96 -3.59 18.99
N ASP A 68 -7.75 -2.75 20.00
CA ASP A 68 -8.70 -2.45 21.06
C ASP A 68 -9.86 -1.83 20.28
N ILE A 69 -10.62 -2.67 19.59
CA ILE A 69 -12.02 -2.43 19.43
C ILE A 69 -12.51 -2.44 20.87
N PRO A 70 -12.79 -1.29 21.51
CA PRO A 70 -13.63 -1.36 22.70
C PRO A 70 -14.89 -2.07 22.21
N ALA A 71 -15.30 -3.12 22.91
CA ALA A 71 -16.46 -3.97 22.62
C ALA A 71 -17.73 -3.17 22.25
N ARG A 72 -17.80 -2.67 21.02
CA ARG A 72 -18.82 -1.70 20.56
C ARG A 72 -19.42 -2.08 19.22
N VAL A 73 -19.03 -3.23 18.66
CA VAL A 73 -19.77 -3.88 17.58
C VAL A 73 -21.10 -4.45 18.07
N GLU A 74 -21.28 -4.68 19.37
CA GLU A 74 -22.57 -5.14 19.93
C GLU A 74 -23.60 -4.00 20.13
N GLU A 75 -23.18 -2.74 20.20
CA GLU A 75 -24.12 -1.63 20.47
C GLU A 75 -24.62 -0.92 19.21
N ILE A 76 -24.10 -1.27 18.03
CA ILE A 76 -24.61 -0.76 16.73
C ILE A 76 -25.70 -1.70 16.18
N LEU A 77 -25.76 -2.95 16.65
CA LEU A 77 -26.75 -3.96 16.21
C LEU A 77 -27.94 -4.13 17.18
N SER A 78 -28.05 -3.30 18.22
CA SER A 78 -29.16 -3.33 19.18
C SER A 78 -30.21 -2.22 19.00
N GLU A 79 -30.06 -1.37 17.98
CA GLU A 79 -31.05 -0.37 17.57
C GLU A 79 -31.60 -0.69 16.17
N GLU A 80 -32.30 -1.83 16.05
CA GLU A 80 -33.43 -2.04 15.12
C GLU A 80 -34.53 -2.84 15.81
#